data_AF-A0A2V5K979-F1
#
_entry.id   AF-A0A2V5K979-F1
#
_cell.length_a   1.000
_cell.length_b   1.000
_cell.length_c   1.000
_cell.angle_alpha   90.00
_cell.angle_beta   90.00
_cell.angle_gamma   90.00
#
_symmetry.space_group_name_H-M   'P 1'
#
loop_
_entity.id
_entity.type
_entity.pdbx_description
1 polymer ?
#
loop_
_entity_poly.entity_id
_entity_poly.type
_entity_poly.pdbx_seq_one_letter_code
_entity_poly.pdbx_strand_id
1 'polypeptide(L)'
;MPEQETLERAREDEREGLSPSTQAGEFVREEMEHIRDGEHGARSPEQAIAIGLSQARRSGVRLPPPKRGRARTKRQAKRDLAKGRRRKQPSLMRSRAVRGALKRESRRSASRKALSRHARRAANARSATSRSAAARKAARTRKRRR
;
A
#
# COMPACT_ATOMS: atom_id res chain seq x y z
N MET A 1 4.28 10.31 8.60
CA MET A 1 4.86 9.06 9.12
C MET A 1 3.68 8.26 9.61
N PRO A 2 3.67 6.94 9.42
CA PRO A 2 2.53 6.12 9.80
C PRO A 2 2.32 6.14 11.31
N GLU A 3 1.09 5.93 11.73
CA GLU A 3 0.68 5.81 13.11
C GLU A 3 1.33 4.58 13.77
N GLN A 4 1.49 4.67 15.09
CA GLN A 4 2.08 3.59 15.89
C GLN A 4 1.23 2.32 15.77
N GLU A 5 -0.09 2.46 15.70
CA GLU A 5 -1.02 1.35 15.52
C GLU A 5 -0.76 0.57 14.22
N THR A 6 -0.50 1.25 13.10
CA THR A 6 -0.15 0.57 11.84
C THR A 6 1.14 -0.22 11.94
N LEU A 7 2.13 0.30 12.67
CA LEU A 7 3.38 -0.41 12.90
C LEU A 7 3.16 -1.66 13.75
N GLU A 8 2.28 -1.59 14.75
CA GLU A 8 1.93 -2.72 15.60
C GLU A 8 1.19 -3.81 14.83
N ARG A 9 0.16 -3.44 14.06
CA ARG A 9 -0.57 -4.38 13.20
C ARG A 9 0.35 -5.05 12.17
N ALA A 10 1.24 -4.28 11.54
CA ALA A 10 2.21 -4.85 10.60
C ALA A 10 3.21 -5.81 11.26
N ARG A 11 3.58 -5.58 12.53
CA ARG A 11 4.42 -6.50 13.32
C ARG A 11 3.65 -7.72 13.78
N GLU A 12 2.37 -7.59 14.10
CA GLU A 12 1.48 -8.71 14.38
C GLU A 12 1.37 -9.63 13.16
N ASP A 13 1.09 -9.09 11.98
CA ASP A 13 1.12 -9.82 10.71
C ASP A 13 2.47 -10.54 10.49
N GLU A 14 3.59 -9.90 10.85
CA GLU A 14 4.92 -10.53 10.77
C GLU A 14 5.08 -11.68 11.76
N ARG A 15 4.62 -11.52 13.01
CA ARG A 15 4.64 -12.57 14.05
C ARG A 15 3.75 -13.75 13.67
N GLU A 16 2.62 -13.51 13.01
CA GLU A 16 1.75 -14.54 12.45
C GLU A 16 2.34 -15.23 11.20
N GLY A 17 3.52 -14.79 10.72
CA GLY A 17 4.16 -15.34 9.53
C GLY A 17 3.48 -14.97 8.22
N LEU A 18 2.68 -13.89 8.22
CA LEU A 18 2.01 -13.41 7.02
C LEU A 18 3.02 -12.77 6.05
N SER A 19 2.62 -12.74 4.77
CA SER A 19 3.50 -12.27 3.71
C SER A 19 3.85 -10.77 3.85
N PRO A 20 5.00 -10.30 3.33
CA PRO A 20 5.33 -8.86 3.31
C PRO A 20 4.30 -7.99 2.59
N SER A 21 3.54 -8.56 1.65
CA SER A 21 2.44 -7.86 0.99
C SER A 21 1.18 -7.72 1.86
N THR A 22 0.99 -8.63 2.82
CA THR A 22 -0.08 -8.55 3.81
C THR A 22 0.25 -7.47 4.83
N GLN A 23 1.46 -7.52 5.40
CA GLN A 23 1.99 -6.49 6.31
C GLN A 23 1.94 -5.09 5.69
N ALA A 24 2.33 -4.96 4.41
CA ALA A 24 2.25 -3.68 3.69
C ALA A 24 0.81 -3.20 3.44
N GLY A 25 -0.17 -4.10 3.53
CA GLY A 25 -1.59 -3.81 3.41
C GLY A 25 -2.10 -2.89 4.50
N GLU A 26 -1.58 -3.01 5.73
CA GLU A 26 -1.94 -2.13 6.85
C GLU A 26 -1.61 -0.66 6.56
N PHE A 27 -0.44 -0.39 5.99
CA PHE A 27 -0.05 0.98 5.57
C PHE A 27 -0.89 1.51 4.41
N VAL A 28 -1.34 0.64 3.50
CA VAL A 28 -2.25 1.05 2.42
C VAL A 28 -3.64 1.33 2.97
N ARG A 29 -4.08 0.58 3.98
CA ARG A 29 -5.36 0.78 4.66
C ARG A 29 -5.36 2.12 5.40
N GLU A 30 -4.36 2.37 6.22
CA GLU A 30 -4.17 3.65 6.93
C GLU A 30 -4.17 4.84 5.95
N GLU A 31 -3.39 4.77 4.87
CA GLU A 31 -3.34 5.84 3.87
C GLU A 31 -4.73 6.11 3.23
N MET A 32 -5.55 5.07 3.06
CA MET A 32 -6.92 5.24 2.57
C MET A 32 -7.85 5.85 3.63
N GLU A 33 -7.63 5.56 4.91
CA GLU A 33 -8.34 6.15 6.05
C GLU A 33 -7.99 7.64 6.17
N HIS A 34 -6.70 8.01 6.18
CA HIS A 34 -6.26 9.42 6.15
C HIS A 34 -6.88 10.24 5.01
N ILE A 35 -7.01 9.64 3.82
CA ILE A 35 -7.68 10.28 2.69
C ILE A 35 -9.19 10.41 2.90
N ARG A 36 -9.85 9.44 3.54
CA ARG A 36 -11.28 9.55 3.86
C ARG A 36 -11.53 10.62 4.93
N ASP A 37 -10.72 10.64 5.98
CA ASP A 37 -11.02 11.38 7.21
C ASP A 37 -10.84 12.88 7.09
N GLY A 38 -9.79 13.35 6.45
CA GLY A 38 -9.55 14.79 6.46
C GLY A 38 -8.16 15.21 6.03
N GLU A 39 -7.19 14.31 6.20
CA GLU A 39 -5.81 14.74 6.35
C GLU A 39 -5.17 15.27 5.08
N HIS A 40 -5.39 14.55 3.97
CA HIS A 40 -4.96 14.93 2.63
C HIS A 40 -5.77 14.18 1.55
N GLY A 41 -5.55 14.52 0.28
CA GLY A 41 -6.10 13.80 -0.86
C GLY A 41 -5.04 12.99 -1.62
N ALA A 42 -5.48 12.36 -2.70
CA ALA A 42 -4.62 11.79 -3.73
C ALA A 42 -5.28 11.93 -5.11
N ARG A 43 -4.48 12.14 -6.15
CA ARG A 43 -4.96 12.30 -7.54
C ARG A 43 -5.57 11.04 -8.11
N SER A 44 -5.20 9.87 -7.59
CA SER A 44 -5.76 8.58 -8.01
C SER A 44 -5.64 7.50 -6.92
N PRO A 45 -6.45 6.43 -7.00
CA PRO A 45 -6.31 5.26 -6.12
C PRO A 45 -4.90 4.64 -6.18
N GLU A 46 -4.29 4.58 -7.36
CA GLU A 46 -2.93 4.06 -7.54
C GLU A 46 -1.89 4.91 -6.82
N GLN A 47 -2.08 6.24 -6.76
CA GLN A 47 -1.20 7.11 -6.00
C GLN A 47 -1.33 6.83 -4.49
N ALA A 48 -2.55 6.73 -3.96
CA ALA A 48 -2.78 6.41 -2.55
C ALA A 48 -2.11 5.07 -2.19
N ILE A 49 -2.36 4.01 -2.97
CA ILE A 49 -1.69 2.72 -2.79
C ILE A 49 -0.16 2.87 -2.84
N ALA A 50 0.37 3.66 -3.77
CA ALA A 50 1.81 3.87 -3.90
C ALA A 50 2.43 4.62 -2.71
N ILE A 51 1.71 5.58 -2.11
CA ILE A 51 2.17 6.27 -0.90
C ILE A 51 2.23 5.26 0.24
N GLY A 52 1.15 4.53 0.53
CA GLY A 52 1.13 3.48 1.57
C GLY A 52 2.23 2.43 1.40
N LEU A 53 2.44 1.92 0.18
CA LEU A 53 3.53 0.97 -0.11
C LEU A 53 4.94 1.57 0.02
N SER A 54 5.10 2.89 -0.13
CA SER A 54 6.37 3.59 0.13
C SER A 54 6.59 3.77 1.63
N GLN A 55 5.52 4.08 2.38
CA GLN A 55 5.55 4.15 3.85
C GLN A 55 5.96 2.79 4.44
N ALA A 56 5.29 1.70 4.05
CA ALA A 56 5.59 0.34 4.52
C ALA A 56 7.09 -0.02 4.39
N ARG A 57 7.67 0.21 3.20
CA ARG A 57 9.10 -0.08 2.94
C ARG A 57 10.03 0.75 3.82
N ARG A 58 9.68 2.01 4.07
CA ARG A 58 10.47 2.91 4.92
C ARG A 58 10.32 2.60 6.40
N SER A 59 9.20 2.00 6.78
CA SER A 59 8.94 1.54 8.15
C SER A 59 9.54 0.16 8.46
N GLY A 60 10.20 -0.48 7.47
CA GLY A 60 10.96 -1.72 7.67
C GLY A 60 10.32 -2.97 7.07
N VAL A 61 9.11 -2.87 6.50
CA VAL A 61 8.47 -4.01 5.83
C VAL A 61 9.34 -4.46 4.66
N ARG A 62 9.69 -5.75 4.63
CA ARG A 62 10.55 -6.38 3.61
C ARG A 62 9.82 -6.63 2.29
N LEU A 63 9.09 -5.63 1.79
CA LEU A 63 8.32 -5.71 0.56
C LEU A 63 9.23 -5.50 -0.67
N PRO A 64 9.51 -6.54 -1.47
CA PRO A 64 10.41 -6.41 -2.60
C PRO A 64 9.91 -5.39 -3.63
N PRO A 65 10.81 -4.84 -4.47
CA PRO A 65 10.41 -4.07 -5.64
C PRO A 65 9.51 -4.91 -6.56
N PRO A 66 8.56 -4.27 -7.27
CA PRO A 66 7.69 -5.01 -8.18
C PRO A 66 8.50 -5.64 -9.32
N LYS A 67 8.19 -6.89 -9.66
CA LYS A 67 8.87 -7.63 -10.74
C LYS A 67 8.64 -6.98 -12.12
N ARG A 68 7.42 -6.46 -12.33
CA ARG A 68 6.98 -5.80 -13.57
C ARG A 68 6.70 -4.32 -13.34
N GLY A 69 6.75 -3.53 -14.42
CA GLY A 69 6.44 -2.10 -14.41
C GLY A 69 7.64 -1.20 -14.69
N ARG A 70 7.41 0.12 -14.58
CA ARG A 70 8.37 1.16 -14.97
C ARG A 70 9.67 1.07 -14.16
N ALA A 71 10.80 1.32 -14.83
CA ALA A 71 12.13 1.31 -14.20
C ALA A 71 12.21 2.31 -13.02
N ARG A 72 11.59 3.48 -13.17
CA ARG A 72 11.48 4.50 -12.10
C ARG A 72 10.82 3.93 -10.83
N THR A 73 9.73 3.18 -10.97
CA THR A 73 9.02 2.57 -9.84
C THR A 73 9.89 1.55 -9.13
N LYS A 74 10.60 0.70 -9.89
CA LYS A 74 11.55 -0.28 -9.33
C LYS A 74 12.69 0.41 -8.57
N ARG A 75 13.28 1.46 -9.15
CA ARG A 75 14.34 2.26 -8.52
C ARG A 75 13.85 2.93 -7.23
N GLN A 76 12.63 3.48 -7.26
CA GLN A 76 12.03 4.12 -6.08
C GLN A 76 11.78 3.11 -4.96
N ALA A 77 11.22 1.95 -5.25
CA ALA A 77 11.01 0.89 -4.26
C ALA A 77 12.33 0.40 -3.62
N LYS A 78 13.39 0.22 -4.41
CA LYS A 78 14.74 -0.09 -3.89
C LYS A 78 15.25 1.01 -2.96
N ARG A 79 15.07 2.28 -3.34
CA ARG A 79 15.46 3.42 -2.52
C ARG A 79 14.69 3.49 -1.21
N ASP A 80 13.40 3.19 -1.22
CA ASP A 80 12.56 3.21 -0.02
C ASP A 80 12.95 2.08 0.96
N LEU A 81 13.23 0.88 0.45
CA LEU A 81 13.81 -0.21 1.26
C LEU A 81 15.16 0.18 1.89
N ALA A 82 16.05 0.77 1.09
CA ALA A 82 17.36 1.22 1.59
C ALA A 82 17.22 2.32 2.66
N LYS A 83 16.22 3.18 2.54
CA LYS A 83 15.91 4.20 3.55
C LYS A 83 15.34 3.60 4.82
N GLY A 84 14.49 2.57 4.74
CA GLY A 84 13.96 1.91 5.94
C GLY A 84 15.02 1.24 6.81
N ARG A 85 16.17 0.89 6.22
CA ARG A 85 17.34 0.41 6.97
C ARG A 85 18.12 1.50 7.70
N ARG A 86 17.88 2.78 7.39
CA ARG A 86 18.61 3.93 7.96
C ARG A 86 17.71 4.69 8.92
N ARG A 87 18.22 5.03 10.11
CA ARG A 87 17.50 5.85 11.11
C ARG A 87 17.56 7.36 10.80
N LYS A 88 17.29 7.77 9.55
CA LYS A 88 17.33 9.19 9.14
C LYS A 88 15.93 9.77 9.02
N GLN A 89 15.67 10.81 9.80
CA GLN A 89 14.39 11.52 9.75
C GLN A 89 14.25 12.37 8.47
N PRO A 90 13.02 12.48 7.92
CA PRO A 90 12.76 13.37 6.81
C PRO A 90 12.84 14.83 7.25
N SER A 91 13.20 15.71 6.32
CA SER A 91 13.14 17.16 6.56
C SER A 91 11.69 17.59 6.86
N LEU A 92 11.51 18.34 7.94
CA LEU A 92 10.21 18.85 8.37
C LEU A 92 9.60 19.80 7.33
N MET A 93 10.40 20.73 6.79
CA MET A 93 9.95 21.68 5.75
C MET A 93 9.44 20.94 4.51
N ARG A 94 10.19 19.95 4.02
CA ARG A 94 9.79 19.15 2.86
C ARG A 94 8.52 18.36 3.14
N SER A 95 8.39 17.81 4.35
CA SER A 95 7.21 17.03 4.74
C SER A 95 5.96 17.91 4.79
N ARG A 96 6.06 19.13 5.35
CA ARG A 96 4.98 20.12 5.36
C ARG A 96 4.57 20.54 3.95
N ALA A 97 5.53 20.83 3.08
CA ALA A 97 5.26 21.22 1.69
C ALA A 97 4.54 20.12 0.91
N VAL A 98 5.00 18.86 1.02
CA VAL A 98 4.37 17.71 0.36
C VAL A 98 2.95 17.49 0.89
N ARG A 99 2.75 17.57 2.21
CA ARG A 99 1.41 17.46 2.81
C ARG A 99 0.48 18.58 2.32
N GLY A 100 0.97 19.82 2.24
CA GLY A 100 0.20 20.96 1.72
C GLY A 100 -0.23 20.75 0.26
N ALA A 101 0.64 20.18 -0.58
CA ALA A 101 0.29 19.82 -1.95
C ALA A 101 -0.78 18.72 -2.00
N LEU A 102 -0.63 17.66 -1.20
CA LEU A 102 -1.61 16.57 -1.15
C LEU A 102 -2.98 17.01 -0.61
N LYS A 103 -3.03 18.01 0.29
CA LYS A 103 -4.30 18.59 0.77
C LYS A 103 -5.15 19.22 -0.32
N ARG A 104 -4.54 19.64 -1.45
CA ARG A 104 -5.25 20.19 -2.60
C ARG A 104 -5.81 19.11 -3.53
N GLU A 105 -5.39 17.86 -3.35
CA GLU A 105 -5.87 16.74 -4.15
C GLU A 105 -7.24 16.24 -3.67
N SER A 106 -7.95 15.53 -4.55
CA SER A 106 -9.27 15.02 -4.21
C SER A 106 -9.24 13.88 -3.19
N ARG A 107 -10.29 13.81 -2.34
CA ARG A 107 -10.56 12.65 -1.46
C ARG A 107 -11.22 11.47 -2.18
N ARG A 108 -11.74 11.73 -3.39
CA ARG A 108 -12.51 10.75 -4.19
C ARG A 108 -11.68 9.51 -4.58
N SER A 109 -10.36 9.61 -4.55
CA SER A 109 -9.43 8.50 -4.80
C SER A 109 -9.58 7.35 -3.80
N ALA A 110 -9.95 7.61 -2.54
CA ALA A 110 -10.20 6.57 -1.53
C ALA A 110 -11.67 6.11 -1.46
N SER A 111 -12.53 6.60 -2.37
CA SER A 111 -13.94 6.22 -2.41
C SER A 111 -14.13 4.76 -2.82
N ARG A 112 -15.21 4.15 -2.29
CA ARG A 112 -15.59 2.76 -2.63
C ARG A 112 -15.72 2.54 -4.14
N LYS A 113 -16.29 3.51 -4.87
CA LYS A 113 -16.44 3.45 -6.33
C LYS A 113 -15.10 3.51 -7.06
N ALA A 114 -14.14 4.33 -6.59
CA ALA A 114 -12.82 4.41 -7.20
C ALA A 114 -12.00 3.13 -6.98
N LEU A 115 -12.00 2.62 -5.75
CA LEU A 115 -11.32 1.37 -5.39
C LEU A 115 -11.91 0.15 -6.11
N SER A 116 -13.24 0.07 -6.21
CA SER A 116 -13.92 -1.00 -6.96
C SER A 116 -13.51 -1.01 -8.44
N ARG A 117 -13.40 0.17 -9.08
CA ARG A 117 -12.93 0.28 -10.46
C ARG A 117 -11.47 -0.15 -10.60
N HIS A 118 -10.60 0.26 -9.68
CA HIS A 118 -9.19 -0.16 -9.68
C HIS A 118 -9.08 -1.69 -9.54
N ALA A 119 -9.79 -2.29 -8.59
CA ALA A 119 -9.80 -3.74 -8.36
C ALA A 119 -10.28 -4.51 -9.59
N ARG A 120 -11.36 -4.05 -10.25
CA ARG A 120 -11.85 -4.66 -11.50
C ARG A 120 -10.83 -4.58 -12.63
N ARG A 121 -10.20 -3.41 -12.84
CA ARG A 121 -9.12 -3.27 -13.84
C ARG A 121 -7.95 -4.21 -13.56
N ALA A 122 -7.51 -4.30 -12.31
CA ALA A 122 -6.43 -5.20 -11.91
C ALA A 122 -6.80 -6.67 -12.10
N ALA A 123 -8.06 -7.06 -11.86
CA ALA A 123 -8.55 -8.41 -12.12
C ALA A 123 -8.59 -8.75 -13.61
N ASN A 124 -9.02 -7.81 -14.45
CA ASN A 124 -9.08 -8.00 -15.90
C ASN A 124 -7.69 -8.17 -16.52
N ALA A 125 -6.66 -7.52 -15.97
CA ALA A 125 -5.28 -7.66 -16.43
C ALA A 125 -4.63 -9.02 -16.09
N ARG A 126 -5.26 -9.86 -15.26
CA ARG A 126 -4.75 -11.21 -14.94
C ARG A 126 -5.12 -12.21 -16.03
N SER A 127 -4.27 -13.19 -16.29
CA SER A 127 -4.60 -14.31 -17.20
C SER A 127 -5.77 -15.14 -16.66
N ALA A 128 -6.48 -15.83 -17.55
CA ALA A 128 -7.56 -16.75 -17.17
C ALA A 128 -7.08 -17.81 -16.16
N THR A 129 -5.88 -18.35 -16.39
CA THR A 129 -5.23 -19.31 -15.48
C THR A 129 -5.00 -18.73 -14.08
N SER A 130 -4.50 -17.50 -13.97
CA SER A 130 -4.29 -16.83 -12.68
C SER A 130 -5.62 -16.57 -11.95
N ARG A 131 -6.67 -16.17 -12.66
CA ARG A 131 -8.01 -15.98 -12.08
C ARG A 131 -8.58 -17.29 -11.56
N SER A 132 -8.47 -18.38 -12.33
CA SER A 132 -8.93 -19.72 -11.93
C SER A 132 -8.20 -20.23 -10.68
N ALA A 133 -6.87 -20.10 -10.65
CA ALA A 133 -6.07 -20.48 -9.49
C ALA A 133 -6.46 -19.70 -8.21
N ALA A 134 -6.70 -18.39 -8.34
CA ALA A 134 -7.15 -17.56 -7.22
C ALA A 134 -8.53 -17.98 -6.70
N ALA A 135 -9.48 -18.28 -7.60
CA ALA A 135 -10.82 -18.75 -7.23
C ALA A 135 -10.76 -20.12 -6.51
N ARG A 136 -9.99 -21.07 -7.04
CA ARG A 136 -9.76 -22.38 -6.40
C ARG A 136 -9.12 -22.24 -5.02
N LYS A 137 -8.14 -21.33 -4.87
CA LYS A 137 -7.52 -21.02 -3.58
C LYS A 137 -8.57 -20.49 -2.60
N ALA A 138 -9.36 -19.49 -3.01
CA ALA A 138 -10.39 -18.88 -2.18
C ALA A 138 -11.46 -19.90 -1.71
N ALA A 139 -11.90 -20.80 -2.60
CA ALA A 139 -12.83 -21.86 -2.24
C ALA A 139 -12.26 -22.80 -1.17
N ARG A 140 -10.97 -23.18 -1.31
CA ARG A 140 -10.25 -23.97 -0.29
C ARG A 140 -10.16 -23.25 1.05
N THR A 141 -9.80 -21.96 1.07
CA THR A 141 -9.73 -21.19 2.32
C THR A 141 -11.08 -21.06 2.99
N ARG A 142 -12.15 -20.87 2.21
CA ARG A 142 -13.53 -20.79 2.74
C ARG A 142 -13.97 -22.12 3.35
N LYS A 143 -13.67 -23.25 2.70
CA LYS A 143 -13.99 -24.60 3.22
C LYS A 143 -13.25 -24.91 4.52
N ARG A 144 -12.04 -24.39 4.72
CA ARG A 144 -11.24 -24.60 5.95
C ARG A 144 -11.66 -23.72 7.13
N ARG A 145 -12.45 -22.67 6.87
CA ARG A 145 -12.99 -21.75 7.88
C ARG A 145 -14.45 -22.07 8.27
N ARG A 146 -15.07 -23.01 7.55
CA ARG A 146 -16.31 -23.68 7.95
C ARG A 146 -15.94 -24.97 8.67
#